data_AF-A0A6P0XA67-F1
#
_entry.id   AF-A0A6P0XA67-F1
#
_cell.length_a   1.000
_cell.length_b   1.000
_cell.length_c   1.000
_cell.angle_alpha   90.00
_cell.angle_beta   90.00
_cell.angle_gamma   90.00
#
_symmetry.space_group_name_H-M   'P 1'
#
loop_
_entity.id
_entity.type
_entity.pdbx_description
1 polymer ?
#
loop_
_entity_poly.entity_id
_entity_poly.type
_entity_poly.pdbx_seq_one_letter_code
_entity_poly.pdbx_strand_id
1 'polypeptide(L)' 'MKLFLKPIPEIDPIILLKEPYNFKESELAAALGCSIHSVLSWRYNRRQPQTCIKKLAAVVQKKLDKRLR' A
#
# COMPACT_ATOMS: atom_id res chain seq x y z
N MET A 1 27.57 7.38 -15.20
CA MET A 1 27.12 7.61 -13.80
C MET A 1 26.02 6.61 -13.48
N LYS A 2 26.21 5.68 -12.53
CA LYS A 2 25.11 4.82 -12.07
C LYS A 2 24.19 5.68 -11.19
N LEU A 3 22.98 5.96 -11.66
CA LEU A 3 21.93 6.50 -10.82
C LEU A 3 21.62 5.45 -9.75
N PHE A 4 22.12 5.64 -8.54
CA PHE A 4 21.74 4.83 -7.39
C PHE A 4 20.29 5.19 -7.03
N LEU A 5 19.34 4.56 -7.72
CA LEU A 5 17.93 4.62 -7.35
C LEU A 5 17.79 4.01 -5.96
N LYS A 6 17.37 4.82 -4.99
CA LYS A 6 17.07 4.31 -3.65
C LYS A 6 16.01 3.21 -3.78
N PRO A 7 16.19 2.04 -3.13
CA PRO A 7 15.21 0.98 -3.20
C PRO A 7 13.86 1.47 -2.66
N ILE A 8 12.78 1.08 -3.33
CA ILE A 8 11.42 1.35 -2.87
C ILE A 8 11.20 0.50 -1.60
N PRO A 9 10.82 1.09 -0.47
CA PRO A 9 10.56 0.34 0.75
C PRO A 9 9.32 -0.53 0.60
N GLU A 10 9.22 -1.57 1.43
CA GLU A 10 8.04 -2.43 1.53
C GLU A 10 7.27 -2.09 2.79
N ILE A 11 5.97 -1.88 2.67
CA ILE A 11 5.08 -1.69 3.81
C ILE A 11 3.90 -2.67 3.74
N ASP A 12 3.27 -2.93 4.88
CA ASP A 12 2.00 -3.65 4.90
C ASP A 12 0.88 -2.74 4.36
N PRO A 13 0.18 -3.12 3.27
CA PRO A 13 -0.95 -2.35 2.73
C PRO A 13 -2.05 -2.05 3.75
N ILE A 14 -2.25 -2.90 4.76
CA ILE A 14 -3.32 -2.75 5.75
C ILE A 14 -3.13 -1.51 6.63
N ILE A 15 -1.92 -0.94 6.71
CA ILE A 15 -1.72 0.31 7.44
C ILE A 15 -2.50 1.47 6.81
N LEU A 16 -2.76 1.43 5.50
CA LEU A 16 -3.48 2.49 4.78
C LEU A 16 -4.98 2.51 5.10
N LEU A 17 -5.51 1.46 5.72
CA LEU A 17 -6.89 1.42 6.24
C LEU A 17 -7.04 2.13 7.59
N LYS A 18 -5.92 2.53 8.23
CA LYS A 18 -5.90 3.15 9.55
C LYS A 18 -5.63 4.66 9.43
N GLU A 19 -5.89 5.38 10.51
CA GLU A 19 -5.46 6.77 10.68
C GLU A 19 -3.95 6.91 10.39
N PRO A 20 -3.49 7.98 9.71
CA PRO A 20 -4.26 9.13 9.20
C PRO A 20 -4.83 8.94 7.78
N TYR A 21 -4.67 7.76 7.18
CA TYR A 21 -4.97 7.53 5.77
C TYR A 21 -6.44 7.18 5.52
N ASN A 22 -7.04 6.40 6.44
CA ASN A 22 -8.48 6.07 6.47
C ASN A 22 -9.07 5.58 5.15
N PHE A 23 -8.31 4.81 4.36
CA PHE A 23 -8.86 4.21 3.14
C PHE A 23 -9.97 3.24 3.50
N LYS A 24 -11.05 3.25 2.70
CA LYS A 24 -11.95 2.10 2.61
C LYS A 24 -11.26 0.96 1.86
N GLU A 25 -11.68 -0.28 2.09
CA GLU A 25 -11.07 -1.44 1.43
C GLU A 25 -11.19 -1.39 -0.09
N SER A 26 -12.29 -0.84 -0.61
CA SER A 26 -12.51 -0.63 -2.04
C SER A 26 -11.54 0.42 -2.61
N GLU A 27 -11.30 1.51 -1.88
CA GLU A 27 -10.36 2.56 -2.28
C GLU A 27 -8.93 2.04 -2.26
N LEU A 28 -8.58 1.22 -1.27
CA LEU A 28 -7.26 0.61 -1.16
C LEU A 28 -7.03 -0.39 -2.30
N ALA A 29 -8.04 -1.22 -2.59
CA ALA A 29 -8.00 -2.16 -3.70
C ALA A 29 -7.77 -1.43 -5.04
N ALA A 30 -8.51 -0.35 -5.28
CA ALA A 30 -8.34 0.49 -6.47
C ALA A 30 -6.96 1.13 -6.54
N ALA A 31 -6.46 1.69 -5.43
CA ALA A 31 -5.14 2.32 -5.37
C ALA A 31 -3.98 1.34 -5.63
N LEU A 32 -4.16 0.08 -5.25
CA LEU A 32 -3.16 -0.99 -5.42
C LEU A 32 -3.36 -1.83 -6.68
N GLY A 33 -4.39 -1.55 -7.48
CA GLY A 33 -4.71 -2.30 -8.69
C GLY A 33 -5.01 -3.78 -8.44
N CYS A 34 -5.69 -4.09 -7.33
CA CYS A 34 -6.03 -5.46 -6.93
C CYS A 34 -7.51 -5.60 -6.57
N SER A 35 -7.95 -6.82 -6.32
CA SER A 35 -9.34 -7.07 -5.91
C SER A 35 -9.58 -6.69 -4.44
N ILE A 36 -10.81 -6.29 -4.10
CA ILE A 36 -11.20 -6.08 -2.69
C ILE A 36 -11.03 -7.35 -1.85
N HIS A 37 -11.23 -8.53 -2.44
CA HIS A 37 -11.02 -9.82 -1.77
C HIS A 37 -9.55 -10.04 -1.39
N SER A 38 -8.61 -9.50 -2.16
CA SER A 38 -7.17 -9.51 -1.82
C SER A 38 -6.92 -8.70 -0.55
N VAL A 39 -7.48 -7.48 -0.49
CA VAL A 39 -7.38 -6.60 0.69
C VAL A 39 -7.99 -7.27 1.93
N LEU A 40 -9.20 -7.84 1.82
CA LEU A 40 -9.83 -8.55 2.92
C LEU A 40 -9.01 -9.77 3.37
N SER A 41 -8.42 -10.51 2.43
CA SER A 41 -7.57 -11.66 2.75
C SER A 41 -6.32 -11.23 3.54
N TRP A 42 -5.72 -10.09 3.23
CA TRP A 42 -4.60 -9.53 3.99
C TRP A 42 -5.06 -9.03 5.37
N ARG A 43 -6.19 -8.30 5.43
CA ARG A 43 -6.75 -7.76 6.67
C ARG A 43 -7.04 -8.84 7.72
N TYR A 44 -7.55 -9.98 7.29
CA TYR A 44 -7.87 -11.12 8.15
C TYR A 44 -6.73 -12.15 8.24
N ASN A 45 -5.50 -11.79 7.85
CA ASN A 45 -4.31 -12.65 7.89
C ASN A 45 -4.45 -14.01 7.18
N ARG A 46 -5.36 -14.11 6.20
CA ARG A 46 -5.57 -15.33 5.40
C ARG A 46 -4.50 -15.52 4.34
N ARG A 47 -3.93 -14.41 3.83
CA ARG A 47 -2.86 -14.39 2.83
C ARG A 47 -1.92 -13.22 3.09
N GLN A 48 -0.70 -13.31 2.58
CA GLN A 48 0.27 -12.22 2.60
C GLN A 48 0.29 -11.48 1.25
N PRO A 49 0.46 -10.14 1.25
CA PRO A 49 0.63 -9.37 0.02
C PRO A 49 1.98 -9.67 -0.64
N GLN A 50 2.00 -9.70 -1.97
CA GLN A 50 3.23 -9.87 -2.74
C GLN A 50 4.15 -8.65 -2.60
N THR A 51 5.45 -8.84 -2.81
CA THR A 51 6.46 -7.77 -2.74
C THR A 51 6.12 -6.56 -3.62
N CYS A 52 5.60 -6.75 -4.83
CA CYS A 52 5.18 -5.66 -5.70
C CYS A 52 4.05 -4.81 -5.07
N ILE A 53 3.08 -5.44 -4.41
CA ILE A 53 1.99 -4.76 -3.70
C ILE A 53 2.53 -3.99 -2.50
N LYS A 54 3.44 -4.58 -1.71
CA LYS A 54 4.06 -3.90 -0.56
C LYS A 54 4.84 -2.64 -0.97
N LYS A 55 5.54 -2.71 -2.10
CA LYS A 55 6.25 -1.56 -2.69
C LYS A 55 5.28 -0.51 -3.22
N LEU A 56 4.20 -0.94 -3.88
CA LEU A 56 3.18 -0.03 -4.38
C LEU A 56 2.46 0.69 -3.24
N ALA A 57 2.15 0.00 -2.15
CA ALA A 57 1.60 0.60 -0.94
C ALA A 57 2.51 1.70 -0.40
N ALA A 58 3.83 1.50 -0.39
CA ALA A 58 4.77 2.53 0.05
C ALA A 58 4.77 3.77 -0.86
N VAL A 59 4.58 3.58 -2.18
CA VAL A 59 4.43 4.69 -3.13
C VAL A 59 3.13 5.46 -2.87
N VAL A 60 2.02 4.75 -2.63
CA VAL A 60 0.72 5.36 -2.29
C VAL A 60 0.83 6.16 -0.98
N GLN A 61 1.41 5.57 0.07
CA GLN A 61 1.66 6.22 1.35
C GLN A 61 2.43 7.53 1.17
N LYS A 62 3.58 7.48 0.49
CA LYS A 62 4.42 8.66 0.24
C LYS A 62 3.70 9.76 -0.53
N LYS A 63 2.78 9.41 -1.44
CA LYS A 63 1.97 10.37 -2.19
C LYS A 63 0.94 11.05 -1.29
N LEU A 64 0.37 10.33 -0.33
CA LEU A 64 -0.58 10.85 0.65
C LEU A 64 0.10 11.72 1.69
N ASP A 65 1.27 11.29 2.20
CA ASP A 65 2.05 12.08 3.17
C ASP A 65 2.42 13.46 2.61
N LYS A 66 2.66 13.56 1.29
CA LYS A 66 2.89 14.85 0.62
C LYS A 66 1.65 15.75 0.52
N ARG A 67 0.44 15.18 0.60
CA ARG A 67 -0.83 15.93 0.57
C ARG A 67 -1.27 16.39 1.96
N LEU A 68 -0.82 15.69 3.00
CA LEU A 68 -1.14 15.99 4.41
C LEU A 68 -0.18 17.02 5.03
N ARG A 69 0.91 17.37 4.32
CA ARG A 69 1.86 18.42 4.67
C ARG A 69 1.54 19.69 3.90
#